data_AF-A0A7R9FB86-F1
#
_entry.id   AF-A0A7R9FB86-F1
#
_cell.length_a   1.000
_cell.length_b   1.000
_cell.length_c   1.000
_cell.angle_alpha   90.00
_cell.angle_beta   90.00
_cell.angle_gamma   90.00
#
_symmetry.space_group_name_H-M   'P 1'
#
loop_
_entity.id
_entity.type
_entity.pdbx_description
1 polymer ?
#
loop_
_entity_poly.entity_id
_entity_poly.type
_entity_poly.pdbx_seq_one_letter_code
_entity_poly.pdbx_strand_id
1 'polypeptide(L)'
;MVFLQHCNQPCKEFDSFDMAVDEFFSNLEGQKIDMKTLQQEREAMKKLANVRKDHDLRLVALERTQESDKQKAELITRNQQLVDNAVLAVRSALANQMAWSDIQNLVKEAQERGDPVASCIKGLKLEVNHVTLMLTDPYAEDDSSDEDTAIQGLKPTLIDIDLDLTAFANARKYYDQKRNAAKKQQKTLESQGKALKSAERKTKQTLKDVQTMSNINKARKVYWFEKFFWFISSENYLVIGGRDQIQNELIVKRYMKTGDIYVHADISGASSVVIRNPSGEPVPPKTLNEAGIMAISYR
;
A
#
# COMPACT_ATOMS: atom_id res chain seq x y z
N MET A 1 -12.04 1.29 48.46
CA MET A 1 -12.03 -0.19 48.34
C MET A 1 -11.93 -0.56 46.88
N VAL A 2 -10.93 -1.36 46.52
CA VAL A 2 -10.78 -1.93 45.17
C VAL A 2 -11.78 -3.09 45.03
N PHE A 3 -12.39 -3.26 43.85
CA PHE A 3 -13.28 -4.41 43.59
C PHE A 3 -12.51 -5.72 43.77
N LEU A 4 -13.14 -6.72 44.40
CA LEU A 4 -12.55 -8.04 44.71
C LEU A 4 -11.83 -8.71 43.53
N GLN A 5 -12.27 -8.44 42.31
CA GLN A 5 -11.70 -8.97 41.07
C GLN A 5 -10.28 -8.43 40.72
N HIS A 6 -9.83 -7.35 41.36
CA HIS A 6 -8.53 -6.71 41.10
C HIS A 6 -7.55 -6.78 42.28
N CYS A 7 -7.85 -7.56 43.33
CA CYS A 7 -7.01 -7.63 44.55
C CYS A 7 -5.56 -8.09 44.31
N ASN A 8 -5.29 -8.82 43.22
CA ASN A 8 -3.96 -9.33 42.88
C ASN A 8 -3.22 -8.45 41.85
N GLN A 9 -3.78 -7.30 41.46
CA GLN A 9 -3.15 -6.39 40.51
C GLN A 9 -2.38 -5.27 41.23
N PRO A 10 -1.31 -4.73 40.64
CA PRO A 10 -0.58 -3.60 41.22
C PRO A 10 -1.52 -2.39 41.37
N CYS A 11 -1.74 -1.95 42.61
CA CYS A 11 -2.62 -0.85 42.95
C CYS A 11 -1.80 0.37 43.39
N LYS A 12 -2.23 1.56 42.97
CA LYS A 12 -1.66 2.85 43.39
C LYS A 12 -2.76 3.64 44.11
N GLU A 13 -2.53 3.97 45.36
CA GLU A 13 -3.47 4.74 46.18
C GLU A 13 -3.20 6.24 46.07
N PHE A 14 -4.25 7.05 46.15
CA PHE A 14 -4.18 8.51 46.04
C PHE A 14 -5.01 9.16 47.14
N ASP A 15 -4.55 10.31 47.61
CA ASP A 15 -5.16 11.04 48.74
C ASP A 15 -6.54 11.64 48.40
N SER A 16 -6.82 11.87 47.12
CA SER A 16 -8.11 12.40 46.67
C SER A 16 -8.60 11.73 45.39
N PHE A 17 -9.92 11.71 45.23
CA PHE A 17 -10.57 11.23 44.02
C PHE A 17 -10.13 12.02 42.78
N ASP A 18 -10.01 13.34 42.91
CA ASP A 18 -9.59 14.24 41.82
C ASP A 18 -8.18 13.86 41.31
N MET A 19 -7.23 13.54 42.21
CA MET A 19 -5.89 13.08 41.83
C MET A 19 -5.90 11.71 41.15
N ALA A 20 -6.72 10.77 41.64
CA ALA A 20 -6.85 9.45 41.03
C ALA A 20 -7.44 9.53 39.61
N VAL A 21 -8.44 10.39 39.41
CA VAL A 21 -9.06 10.67 38.11
C VAL A 21 -8.06 11.29 37.15
N ASP A 22 -7.31 12.31 37.60
CA ASP A 22 -6.30 12.98 36.78
C ASP A 22 -5.21 12.01 36.31
N GLU A 23 -4.67 11.18 37.20
CA GLU A 23 -3.67 10.17 36.83
C GLU A 23 -4.25 9.12 35.85
N PHE A 24 -5.48 8.65 36.10
CA PHE A 24 -6.12 7.64 35.24
C PHE A 24 -6.31 8.16 33.81
N PHE A 25 -6.86 9.37 33.66
CA PHE A 25 -7.06 9.95 32.33
C PHE A 25 -5.74 10.36 31.66
N SER A 26 -4.74 10.83 32.42
CA SER A 26 -3.40 11.11 31.90
C SER A 26 -2.74 9.85 31.32
N ASN A 27 -2.83 8.72 32.02
CA ASN A 27 -2.30 7.44 31.55
C ASN A 27 -3.07 6.90 30.34
N LEU A 28 -4.39 7.02 30.33
CA LEU A 28 -5.23 6.59 29.22
C LEU A 28 -4.95 7.40 27.94
N GLU A 29 -4.75 8.71 28.07
CA GLU A 29 -4.33 9.58 26.97
C GLU A 29 -2.91 9.24 26.49
N GLY A 30 -1.97 8.99 27.41
CA GLY A 30 -0.63 8.50 27.10
C GLY A 30 -0.65 7.21 26.27
N GLN A 31 -1.43 6.21 26.70
CA GLN A 31 -1.61 4.96 25.94
C GLN A 31 -2.21 5.20 24.55
N LYS A 32 -3.16 6.14 24.43
CA LYS A 32 -3.77 6.49 23.14
C LYS A 32 -2.76 7.16 22.20
N ILE A 33 -1.87 8.00 22.73
CA ILE A 33 -0.77 8.61 21.99
C ILE A 33 0.19 7.51 21.51
N ASP A 34 0.58 6.58 22.39
CA ASP A 34 1.47 5.47 22.06
C ASP A 34 0.93 4.58 20.95
N MET A 35 -0.35 4.22 21.03
CA MET A 35 -1.02 3.43 19.98
C MET A 35 -1.02 4.16 18.64
N LYS A 36 -1.27 5.48 18.64
CA LYS A 36 -1.21 6.29 17.42
C LYS A 36 0.21 6.40 16.86
N THR A 37 1.21 6.63 17.72
CA THR A 37 2.63 6.66 17.33
C THR A 37 3.03 5.34 16.69
N LEU A 38 2.76 4.21 17.35
CA LEU A 38 3.08 2.87 16.83
C LEU A 38 2.39 2.60 15.49
N GLN A 39 1.14 3.03 15.32
CA GLN A 39 0.43 2.89 14.06
C GLN A 39 1.11 3.71 12.95
N GLN A 40 1.47 4.96 13.21
CA GLN A 40 2.16 5.83 12.24
C GLN A 40 3.54 5.29 11.87
N GLU A 41 4.30 4.76 12.84
CA GLU A 41 5.59 4.11 12.60
C GLU A 41 5.43 2.86 11.72
N ARG A 42 4.44 2.01 12.02
CA ARG A 42 4.13 0.81 11.21
C ARG A 42 3.75 1.18 9.79
N GLU A 43 2.93 2.20 9.60
CA GLU A 43 2.53 2.67 8.28
C GLU A 43 3.72 3.22 7.47
N ALA A 44 4.61 3.98 8.11
CA ALA A 44 5.83 4.47 7.49
C ALA A 44 6.74 3.31 7.04
N MET A 45 6.96 2.32 7.90
CA MET A 45 7.76 1.13 7.58
C MET A 45 7.11 0.27 6.47
N LYS A 46 5.78 0.12 6.50
CA LYS A 46 5.03 -0.61 5.46
C LYS A 46 5.18 0.05 4.09
N LYS A 47 5.15 1.38 4.02
CA LYS A 47 5.37 2.12 2.77
C LYS A 47 6.75 1.83 2.19
N LEU A 48 7.80 1.84 3.03
CA LEU A 48 9.16 1.52 2.59
C LEU A 48 9.28 0.07 2.08
N ALA A 49 8.71 -0.89 2.82
CA ALA A 49 8.71 -2.30 2.43
C ALA A 49 7.97 -2.54 1.10
N ASN A 50 6.85 -1.86 0.88
CA ASN A 50 6.10 -1.95 -0.37
C ASN A 50 6.91 -1.44 -1.57
N VAL A 51 7.63 -0.32 -1.43
CA VAL A 51 8.50 0.21 -2.49
C VAL A 51 9.59 -0.81 -2.84
N ARG A 52 10.24 -1.41 -1.84
CA ARG A 52 11.26 -2.44 -2.07
C ARG A 52 10.67 -3.65 -2.81
N LYS A 53 9.54 -4.17 -2.32
CA LYS A 53 8.86 -5.32 -2.92
C LYS A 53 8.44 -5.06 -4.38
N ASP A 54 7.92 -3.88 -4.69
CA ASP A 54 7.54 -3.51 -6.06
C ASP A 54 8.73 -3.52 -7.01
N HIS A 55 9.86 -2.96 -6.59
CA HIS A 55 11.10 -3.00 -7.37
C HIS A 55 11.62 -4.43 -7.58
N ASP A 56 11.62 -5.25 -6.53
CA ASP A 56 12.10 -6.64 -6.60
C ASP A 56 11.20 -7.47 -7.53
N LEU A 57 9.87 -7.33 -7.44
CA LEU A 57 8.92 -7.98 -8.35
C LEU A 57 9.13 -7.56 -9.81
N ARG A 58 9.39 -6.28 -10.06
CA ARG A 58 9.68 -5.79 -11.41
C ARG A 58 10.99 -6.37 -11.96
N LEU A 59 12.02 -6.52 -11.14
CA LEU A 59 13.29 -7.13 -11.56
C LEU A 59 13.10 -8.62 -11.91
N VAL A 60 12.42 -9.38 -11.05
CA VAL A 60 12.10 -10.80 -11.30
C VAL A 60 11.27 -10.97 -12.58
N ALA A 61 10.29 -10.10 -12.82
CA ALA A 61 9.50 -10.14 -14.04
C ALA A 61 10.35 -9.88 -15.30
N LEU A 62 11.28 -8.91 -15.24
CA LEU A 62 12.20 -8.62 -16.35
C LEU A 62 13.19 -9.76 -16.60
N GLU A 63 13.66 -10.42 -15.55
CA GLU A 63 14.54 -11.59 -15.64
C GLU A 63 13.82 -12.79 -16.26
N ARG A 64 12.61 -13.11 -15.79
CA ARG A 64 11.77 -14.17 -16.36
C ARG A 64 11.45 -13.91 -17.84
N THR A 65 11.22 -12.65 -18.20
CA THR A 65 11.00 -12.26 -19.62
C THR A 65 12.24 -12.55 -20.46
N GLN A 66 13.43 -12.15 -19.99
CA GLN A 66 14.69 -12.41 -20.69
C GLN A 66 14.97 -13.89 -20.88
N GLU A 67 14.75 -14.70 -19.84
CA GLU A 67 14.95 -16.14 -19.92
C GLU A 67 13.96 -16.77 -20.92
N SER A 68 12.69 -16.38 -20.86
CA SER A 68 11.68 -16.87 -21.80
C SER A 68 11.99 -16.47 -23.25
N ASP A 69 12.42 -15.22 -23.51
CA ASP A 69 12.75 -14.76 -24.86
C ASP A 69 14.01 -15.44 -25.38
N LYS A 70 15.00 -15.69 -24.51
CA LYS A 70 16.20 -16.47 -24.85
C LYS A 70 15.82 -17.89 -25.27
N GLN A 71 15.01 -18.58 -24.46
CA GLN A 71 14.58 -19.95 -24.75
C GLN A 71 13.80 -20.03 -26.07
N LYS A 72 12.88 -19.07 -26.31
CA LYS A 72 12.13 -18.99 -27.56
C LYS A 72 13.04 -18.79 -28.77
N ALA A 73 13.99 -17.86 -28.68
CA ALA A 73 14.93 -17.57 -29.75
C ALA A 73 15.82 -18.79 -30.08
N GLU A 74 16.28 -19.51 -29.04
CA GLU A 74 17.07 -20.74 -29.19
C GLU A 74 16.25 -21.85 -29.86
N LEU A 75 15.00 -22.06 -29.45
CA LEU A 75 14.10 -23.05 -30.07
C LEU A 75 13.80 -22.74 -31.53
N ILE A 76 13.57 -21.48 -31.88
CA ILE A 76 13.37 -21.08 -33.30
C ILE A 76 14.65 -21.36 -34.10
N THR A 77 15.81 -21.05 -33.54
CA THR A 77 17.10 -21.24 -34.23
C THR A 77 17.40 -22.73 -34.45
N ARG A 78 17.10 -23.58 -33.48
CA ARG A 78 17.30 -25.04 -33.61
C ARG A 78 16.31 -25.68 -34.59
N ASN A 79 15.08 -25.18 -34.63
CA ASN A 79 14.01 -25.70 -35.52
C ASN A 79 13.83 -24.87 -36.80
N GLN A 80 14.90 -24.24 -37.28
CA GLN A 80 14.82 -23.24 -38.34
C GLN A 80 14.07 -23.76 -39.60
N GLN A 81 14.43 -24.96 -40.08
CA GLN A 81 13.82 -25.53 -41.29
C GLN A 81 12.32 -25.80 -41.10
N LEU A 82 11.91 -26.31 -39.94
CA LEU A 82 10.50 -26.54 -39.63
C LEU A 82 9.70 -25.24 -39.60
N VAL A 83 10.27 -24.19 -38.99
CA VAL A 83 9.64 -22.87 -38.91
C VAL A 83 9.49 -22.25 -40.31
N ASP A 84 10.55 -22.24 -41.11
CA ASP A 84 10.51 -21.68 -42.47
C ASP A 84 9.49 -22.44 -43.35
N ASN A 85 9.43 -23.77 -43.24
CA ASN A 85 8.44 -24.58 -43.96
C ASN A 85 7.01 -24.28 -43.51
N ALA A 86 6.76 -24.12 -42.21
CA ALA A 86 5.45 -23.75 -41.68
C ALA A 86 5.01 -22.37 -42.18
N VAL A 87 5.91 -21.38 -42.14
CA VAL A 87 5.65 -20.02 -42.64
C VAL A 87 5.35 -20.06 -44.14
N LEU A 88 6.13 -20.82 -44.92
CA LEU A 88 5.92 -20.94 -46.36
C LEU A 88 4.58 -21.61 -46.71
N ALA A 89 4.20 -22.66 -45.97
CA ALA A 89 2.92 -23.35 -46.18
C ALA A 89 1.71 -22.45 -45.88
N VAL A 90 1.76 -21.65 -44.81
CA VAL A 90 0.68 -20.72 -44.48
C VAL A 90 0.66 -19.54 -45.48
N ARG A 91 1.82 -19.01 -45.86
CA ARG A 91 1.93 -17.95 -46.87
C ARG A 91 1.39 -18.37 -48.22
N SER A 92 1.66 -19.60 -48.67
CA SER A 92 1.16 -20.08 -49.96
C SER A 92 -0.36 -20.22 -49.94
N ALA A 93 -0.96 -20.69 -48.83
CA ALA A 93 -2.41 -20.74 -48.66
C ALA A 93 -3.05 -19.33 -48.68
N LEU A 94 -2.40 -18.35 -48.03
CA LEU A 94 -2.83 -16.94 -48.07
C LEU A 94 -2.69 -16.34 -49.48
N ALA A 95 -1.60 -16.63 -50.20
CA ALA A 95 -1.37 -16.17 -51.57
C ALA A 95 -2.42 -16.72 -52.55
N ASN A 96 -2.94 -17.92 -52.29
CA ASN A 96 -4.04 -18.53 -53.02
C ASN A 96 -5.44 -17.97 -52.63
N GLN A 97 -5.49 -16.92 -51.82
CA GLN A 97 -6.73 -16.26 -51.39
C GLN A 97 -7.71 -17.19 -50.64
N MET A 98 -7.18 -18.21 -49.94
CA MET A 98 -8.02 -19.10 -49.13
C MET A 98 -8.59 -18.36 -47.93
N ALA A 99 -9.85 -18.64 -47.59
CA ALA A 99 -10.45 -18.08 -46.38
C ALA A 99 -9.77 -18.65 -45.13
N TRP A 100 -9.72 -17.87 -44.05
CA TRP A 100 -9.04 -18.27 -42.82
C TRP A 100 -9.60 -19.55 -42.19
N SER A 101 -10.91 -19.78 -42.31
CA SER A 101 -11.56 -21.03 -41.90
C SER A 101 -11.01 -22.23 -42.65
N ASP A 102 -10.76 -22.07 -43.95
CA ASP A 102 -10.34 -23.16 -44.82
C ASP A 102 -8.86 -23.50 -44.57
N ILE A 103 -8.03 -22.49 -44.29
CA ILE A 103 -6.65 -22.68 -43.86
C ILE A 103 -6.60 -23.45 -42.53
N GLN A 104 -7.48 -23.13 -41.58
CA GLN A 104 -7.58 -23.87 -40.32
C GLN A 104 -7.99 -25.34 -40.54
N ASN A 105 -8.96 -25.59 -41.42
CA ASN A 105 -9.39 -26.96 -41.74
C ASN A 105 -8.27 -27.74 -42.45
N LEU A 106 -7.59 -27.13 -43.41
CA LEU A 106 -6.46 -27.74 -44.13
C LEU A 106 -5.32 -28.12 -43.18
N VAL A 107 -5.00 -27.26 -42.22
CA VAL A 107 -3.98 -27.56 -41.19
C VAL A 107 -4.42 -28.73 -40.32
N LYS A 108 -5.70 -28.80 -39.90
CA LYS A 108 -6.22 -29.95 -39.13
C LYS A 108 -6.16 -31.26 -39.91
N GLU A 109 -6.57 -31.25 -41.17
CA GLU A 109 -6.48 -32.44 -42.04
C GLU A 109 -5.01 -32.87 -42.24
N ALA A 110 -4.09 -31.93 -42.39
CA ALA A 110 -2.66 -32.22 -42.47
C ALA A 110 -2.10 -32.80 -41.15
N GLN A 111 -2.60 -32.34 -40.00
CA GLN A 111 -2.26 -32.90 -38.68
C GLN A 111 -2.76 -34.34 -38.53
N GLU A 112 -3.99 -34.64 -38.96
CA GLU A 112 -4.55 -36.00 -38.92
C GLU A 112 -3.77 -36.97 -39.83
N ARG A 113 -3.22 -36.47 -40.94
CA ARG A 113 -2.32 -37.22 -41.82
C ARG A 113 -0.90 -37.40 -41.27
N GLY A 114 -0.58 -36.79 -40.12
CA GLY A 114 0.73 -36.91 -39.48
C GLY A 114 1.84 -36.08 -40.13
N ASP A 115 1.51 -34.99 -40.83
CA ASP A 115 2.53 -34.08 -41.36
C ASP A 115 3.33 -33.44 -40.20
N PRO A 116 4.68 -33.56 -40.18
CA PRO A 116 5.51 -33.01 -39.11
C PRO A 116 5.38 -31.49 -38.99
N VAL A 117 5.22 -30.76 -40.10
CA VAL A 117 5.11 -29.29 -40.08
C VAL A 117 3.75 -28.87 -39.53
N ALA A 118 2.67 -29.53 -39.98
CA ALA A 118 1.32 -29.23 -39.53
C ALA A 118 1.14 -29.57 -38.03
N SER A 119 1.77 -30.66 -37.56
CA SER A 119 1.71 -31.11 -36.17
C SER A 119 2.27 -30.08 -35.16
N CYS A 120 3.24 -29.27 -35.60
CA CYS A 120 3.81 -28.17 -34.82
C CYS A 120 2.85 -26.98 -34.71
N ILE A 121 1.93 -26.76 -35.65
CA ILE A 121 1.01 -25.62 -35.64
C ILE A 121 -0.08 -25.86 -34.59
N LYS A 122 -0.14 -25.06 -33.52
CA LYS A 122 -1.19 -25.18 -32.49
C LYS A 122 -2.24 -24.08 -32.55
N GLY A 123 -1.93 -22.96 -33.19
CA GLY A 123 -2.87 -21.86 -33.35
C GLY A 123 -2.52 -20.99 -34.55
N LEU A 124 -3.56 -20.48 -35.22
CA LEU A 124 -3.44 -19.55 -36.33
C LEU A 124 -4.05 -18.21 -35.89
N LYS A 125 -3.21 -17.18 -35.71
CA LYS A 125 -3.60 -15.82 -35.34
C LYS A 125 -3.46 -14.90 -36.56
N LEU A 126 -4.19 -15.24 -37.63
CA LEU A 126 -4.08 -14.58 -38.93
C LEU A 126 -4.47 -13.09 -38.89
N GLU A 127 -5.32 -12.70 -37.94
CA GLU A 127 -5.68 -11.29 -37.69
C GLU A 127 -4.47 -10.39 -37.40
N VAL A 128 -3.44 -10.93 -36.74
CA VAL A 128 -2.20 -10.22 -36.41
C VAL A 128 -1.05 -10.70 -37.31
N ASN A 129 -1.34 -11.52 -38.32
CA ASN A 129 -0.34 -12.15 -39.20
C ASN A 129 0.67 -13.03 -38.44
N HIS A 130 0.24 -13.74 -37.40
CA HIS A 130 1.09 -14.63 -36.61
C HIS A 130 0.57 -16.09 -36.62
N VAL A 131 1.49 -17.03 -36.51
CA VAL A 131 1.20 -18.45 -36.28
C VAL A 131 1.85 -18.92 -34.97
N THR A 132 1.10 -19.65 -34.15
CA THR A 132 1.61 -20.23 -32.90
C THR A 132 2.12 -21.63 -33.18
N LEU A 133 3.44 -21.82 -33.10
CA LEU A 133 4.10 -23.11 -33.23
C LEU A 133 4.50 -23.68 -31.86
N MET A 134 4.33 -24.97 -31.68
CA MET A 134 4.91 -25.74 -30.60
C MET A 134 6.27 -26.25 -31.05
N LEU A 135 7.33 -25.67 -30.52
CA LEU A 135 8.71 -26.04 -30.86
C LEU A 135 9.32 -26.84 -29.70
N THR A 136 9.90 -27.98 -30.04
CA THR A 136 10.65 -28.88 -29.15
C THR A 136 12.11 -28.85 -29.53
N ASP A 137 13.00 -29.23 -28.62
CA ASP A 137 14.42 -29.33 -28.94
C ASP A 137 14.68 -30.59 -29.78
N PRO A 138 15.11 -30.47 -31.06
CA PRO A 138 15.36 -31.63 -31.91
C PRO A 138 16.63 -32.40 -31.51
N TYR A 139 17.45 -31.83 -30.63
CA TYR A 139 18.68 -32.42 -30.09
C TYR A 139 18.54 -32.84 -28.63
N ALA A 140 17.34 -32.77 -28.06
CA ALA A 140 17.08 -33.41 -26.78
C ALA A 140 17.04 -34.92 -27.05
N GLU A 141 18.21 -35.56 -26.96
CA GLU A 141 18.28 -37.01 -26.86
C GLU A 141 17.42 -37.44 -25.67
N ASP A 142 16.65 -38.51 -25.84
CA ASP A 142 15.89 -39.19 -24.79
C ASP A 142 16.91 -39.88 -23.88
N ASP A 143 17.63 -39.07 -23.10
CA ASP A 143 18.78 -39.49 -22.29
C ASP A 143 18.26 -40.21 -21.04
N SER A 144 17.75 -41.43 -21.26
CA SER A 144 17.29 -42.36 -20.24
C SER A 144 18.45 -43.16 -19.64
N SER A 145 19.60 -42.54 -19.41
CA SER A 145 20.74 -43.18 -18.73
C SER A 145 21.87 -42.20 -18.39
N ASP A 146 21.65 -41.29 -17.43
CA ASP A 146 22.63 -40.94 -16.37
C ASP A 146 22.15 -39.75 -15.51
N GLU A 147 21.94 -40.01 -14.21
CA GLU A 147 21.25 -39.14 -13.25
C GLU A 147 21.99 -37.87 -12.78
N ASP A 148 23.15 -37.50 -13.33
CA ASP A 148 23.99 -36.43 -12.71
C ASP A 148 24.51 -35.32 -13.63
N THR A 149 24.04 -35.24 -14.89
CA THR A 149 24.39 -34.09 -15.76
C THR A 149 23.12 -33.48 -16.35
N ALA A 150 22.44 -32.64 -15.57
CA ALA A 150 21.30 -31.84 -16.04
C ALA A 150 21.73 -30.82 -17.10
N ILE A 151 22.02 -31.28 -18.32
CA ILE A 151 21.98 -30.45 -19.52
C ILE A 151 20.52 -30.03 -19.63
N GLN A 152 20.29 -28.76 -19.33
CA GLN A 152 18.98 -28.15 -19.21
C GLN A 152 18.27 -28.17 -20.57
N GLY A 153 17.64 -29.30 -20.91
CA GLY A 153 16.88 -29.47 -22.14
C GLY A 153 15.85 -28.36 -22.27
N LEU A 154 15.80 -27.70 -23.44
CA LEU A 154 14.81 -26.65 -23.65
C LEU A 154 13.42 -27.28 -23.62
N LYS A 155 12.59 -26.80 -22.68
CA LYS A 155 11.21 -27.28 -22.56
C LYS A 155 10.44 -26.97 -23.84
N PRO A 156 9.53 -27.86 -24.27
CA PRO A 156 8.56 -27.55 -25.32
C PRO A 156 7.83 -26.26 -25.00
N THR A 157 7.86 -25.29 -25.91
CA THR A 157 7.16 -24.01 -25.71
C THR A 157 6.33 -23.62 -26.92
N LEU A 158 5.22 -22.94 -26.65
CA LEU A 158 4.39 -22.30 -27.67
C LEU A 158 4.98 -20.93 -28.00
N ILE A 159 5.27 -20.73 -29.27
CA ILE A 159 5.98 -19.57 -29.79
C ILE A 159 5.17 -18.97 -30.92
N ASP A 160 4.85 -17.68 -30.79
CA ASP A 160 4.22 -16.92 -31.86
C ASP A 160 5.31 -16.49 -32.86
N ILE A 161 5.07 -16.81 -34.13
CA ILE A 161 5.98 -16.56 -35.25
C ILE A 161 5.27 -15.63 -36.21
N ASP A 162 5.96 -14.56 -36.56
CA ASP A 162 5.51 -13.55 -37.50
C ASP A 162 5.61 -14.10 -38.92
N LEU A 163 4.48 -14.14 -39.62
CA LEU A 163 4.41 -14.66 -40.98
C LEU A 163 5.03 -13.72 -41.99
N ASP A 164 5.43 -12.48 -41.67
CA ASP A 164 6.16 -11.62 -42.61
C ASP A 164 7.67 -11.82 -42.56
N LEU A 165 8.16 -12.54 -41.55
CA LEU A 165 9.57 -12.72 -41.27
C LEU A 165 10.02 -14.15 -41.54
N THR A 166 11.32 -14.33 -41.76
CA THR A 166 11.95 -15.67 -41.80
C THR A 166 12.14 -16.21 -40.38
N ALA A 167 12.43 -17.50 -40.24
CA ALA A 167 12.77 -18.10 -38.94
C ALA A 167 13.89 -17.33 -38.22
N PHE A 168 14.97 -16.99 -38.93
CA PHE A 168 16.07 -16.20 -38.37
C PHE A 168 15.66 -14.79 -37.94
N ALA A 169 14.84 -14.10 -38.73
CA ALA A 169 14.38 -12.77 -38.38
C ALA A 169 13.45 -12.80 -37.15
N ASN A 170 12.61 -13.83 -37.03
CA ASN A 170 11.81 -14.09 -35.83
C ASN A 170 12.68 -14.38 -34.60
N ALA A 171 13.68 -15.26 -34.71
CA ALA A 171 14.62 -15.53 -33.62
C ALA A 171 15.36 -14.25 -33.19
N ARG A 172 15.81 -13.44 -34.15
CA ARG A 172 16.46 -12.16 -33.89
C ARG A 172 15.54 -11.19 -33.15
N LYS A 173 14.26 -11.12 -33.51
CA LYS A 173 13.25 -10.29 -32.81
C LYS A 173 13.20 -10.64 -31.32
N TYR A 174 13.17 -11.93 -30.98
CA TYR A 174 13.21 -12.39 -29.57
C TYR A 174 14.57 -12.10 -28.89
N TYR A 175 15.70 -12.26 -29.58
CA TYR A 175 17.00 -11.86 -29.02
C TYR A 175 17.10 -10.35 -28.76
N ASP A 176 16.53 -9.52 -29.64
CA ASP A 176 16.48 -8.07 -29.44
C ASP A 176 15.51 -7.70 -28.30
N GLN A 177 14.40 -8.41 -28.13
CA GLN A 177 13.51 -8.27 -26.96
C GLN A 177 14.25 -8.60 -25.66
N LYS A 178 15.00 -9.72 -25.61
CA LYS A 178 15.88 -10.06 -24.48
C LYS A 178 16.87 -8.92 -24.18
N ARG A 179 17.57 -8.39 -25.19
CA ARG A 179 18.53 -7.28 -25.01
C ARG A 179 17.84 -6.01 -24.48
N ASN A 180 16.64 -5.71 -24.95
CA ASN A 180 15.86 -4.59 -24.49
C ASN A 180 15.38 -4.78 -23.04
N ALA A 181 14.95 -5.99 -22.67
CA ALA A 181 14.59 -6.35 -21.30
C ALA A 181 15.81 -6.27 -20.36
N ALA A 182 16.99 -6.73 -20.79
CA ALA A 182 18.25 -6.60 -20.04
C ALA A 182 18.61 -5.12 -19.79
N LYS A 183 18.51 -4.27 -20.83
CA LYS A 183 18.70 -2.81 -20.68
C LYS A 183 17.68 -2.19 -19.72
N LYS A 184 16.42 -2.63 -19.75
CA LYS A 184 15.39 -2.19 -18.80
C LYS A 184 15.70 -2.64 -17.38
N GLN A 185 16.22 -3.85 -17.18
CA GLN A 185 16.64 -4.36 -15.88
C GLN A 185 17.78 -3.52 -15.30
N GLN A 186 18.83 -3.25 -16.09
CA GLN A 186 19.95 -2.41 -15.66
C GLN A 186 19.49 -1.00 -15.26
N LYS A 187 18.66 -0.35 -16.10
CA LYS A 187 18.09 0.96 -15.76
C LYS A 187 17.22 0.93 -14.50
N THR A 188 16.48 -0.17 -14.30
CA THR A 188 15.65 -0.36 -13.10
C THR A 188 16.53 -0.45 -11.86
N LEU A 189 17.62 -1.22 -11.92
CA LEU A 189 18.58 -1.38 -10.83
C LEU A 189 19.28 -0.05 -10.46
N GLU A 190 19.70 0.72 -11.46
CA GLU A 190 20.28 2.06 -11.26
C GLU A 190 19.27 3.03 -10.62
N SER A 191 18.01 2.98 -11.06
CA SER A 191 16.94 3.82 -10.51
C SER A 191 16.52 3.39 -9.09
N GLN A 192 16.57 2.08 -8.80
CA GLN A 192 16.18 1.49 -7.51
C GLN A 192 17.03 2.06 -6.38
N GLY A 193 18.35 2.18 -6.58
CA GLY A 193 19.24 2.73 -5.55
C GLY A 193 18.90 4.17 -5.16
N LYS A 194 18.50 5.02 -6.13
CA LYS A 194 18.09 6.40 -5.86
C LYS A 194 16.71 6.46 -5.21
N ALA A 195 15.77 5.67 -5.71
CA ALA A 195 14.40 5.61 -5.20
C ALA A 195 14.37 5.11 -3.75
N LEU A 196 15.06 4.00 -3.44
CA LEU A 196 15.15 3.44 -2.10
C LEU A 196 15.80 4.42 -1.12
N LYS A 197 16.94 5.03 -1.45
CA LYS A 197 17.58 6.03 -0.59
C LYS A 197 16.64 7.21 -0.29
N SER A 198 15.87 7.66 -1.28
CA SER A 198 14.91 8.75 -1.09
C SER A 198 13.75 8.32 -0.18
N ALA A 199 13.24 7.10 -0.34
CA ALA A 199 12.17 6.54 0.49
C ALA A 199 12.65 6.29 1.93
N GLU A 200 13.84 5.75 2.12
CA GLU A 200 14.50 5.56 3.42
C GLU A 200 14.67 6.90 4.15
N ARG A 201 15.15 7.93 3.44
CA ARG A 201 15.32 9.27 4.03
C ARG A 201 13.98 9.84 4.50
N LYS A 202 12.93 9.77 3.67
CA LYS A 202 11.58 10.21 4.03
C LYS A 202 11.00 9.42 5.20
N THR A 203 11.20 8.10 5.22
CA THR A 203 10.75 7.23 6.30
C THR A 203 11.46 7.59 7.60
N LYS A 204 12.78 7.76 7.58
CA LYS A 204 13.57 8.18 8.74
C LYS A 204 13.18 9.55 9.28
N GLN A 205 12.87 10.50 8.40
CA GLN A 205 12.34 11.82 8.80
C GLN A 205 10.98 11.67 9.47
N THR A 206 10.05 10.94 8.84
CA THR A 206 8.71 10.70 9.39
C THR A 206 8.78 10.03 10.77
N LEU A 207 9.66 9.02 10.95
CA LEU A 207 9.85 8.36 12.24
C LEU A 207 10.37 9.33 13.31
N LYS A 208 11.34 10.19 12.96
CA LYS A 208 11.82 11.23 13.88
C LYS A 208 10.72 12.21 14.27
N ASP A 209 9.96 12.69 13.29
CA ASP A 209 8.88 13.65 13.52
C ASP A 209 7.79 13.05 14.42
N VAL A 210 7.40 11.81 14.18
CA VAL A 210 6.44 11.05 15.00
C VAL A 210 6.96 10.88 16.44
N GLN A 211 8.25 10.56 16.61
CA GLN A 211 8.87 10.44 17.94
C GLN A 211 8.93 11.78 18.67
N THR A 212 9.34 12.86 17.98
CA THR A 212 9.38 14.20 18.57
C THR A 212 7.98 14.65 18.98
N MET A 213 6.97 14.47 18.14
CA MET A 213 5.58 14.82 18.49
C MET A 213 5.03 13.99 19.65
N SER A 214 5.34 12.69 19.69
CA SER A 214 4.95 11.82 20.80
C SER A 214 5.59 12.27 22.12
N ASN A 215 6.90 12.57 22.11
CA ASN A 215 7.61 13.06 23.29
C ASN A 215 7.08 14.42 23.78
N ILE A 216 6.74 15.34 22.88
CA ILE A 216 6.11 16.63 23.24
C ILE A 216 4.75 16.39 23.91
N ASN A 217 3.92 15.53 23.33
CA ASN A 217 2.59 15.24 23.88
C ASN A 217 2.67 14.51 25.24
N LYS A 218 3.67 13.65 25.45
CA LYS A 218 3.91 12.98 26.74
C LYS A 218 4.47 13.91 27.82
N ALA A 219 5.32 14.86 27.45
CA ALA A 219 5.92 15.81 28.38
C ALA A 219 4.92 16.88 28.85
N ARG A 220 3.84 17.12 28.09
CA ARG A 220 2.81 18.09 28.44
C ARG A 220 1.74 17.45 29.33
N LYS A 221 1.50 18.04 30.50
CA LYS A 221 0.32 17.73 31.31
C LYS A 221 -0.90 18.36 30.64
N VAL A 222 -1.72 17.55 29.99
CA VAL A 222 -3.00 17.99 29.41
C VAL A 222 -4.00 18.14 30.56
N TYR A 223 -4.50 19.35 30.78
CA TYR A 223 -5.54 19.54 31.78
C TYR A 223 -6.90 19.06 31.25
N TRP A 224 -7.71 18.46 32.12
CA TRP A 224 -9.02 17.92 31.74
C TRP A 224 -9.96 18.96 31.10
N PHE A 225 -9.79 20.25 31.42
CA PHE A 225 -10.60 21.33 30.90
C PHE A 225 -10.23 21.75 29.48
N GLU A 226 -9.04 21.35 28.96
CA GLU A 226 -8.59 21.74 27.62
C GLU A 226 -9.47 21.16 26.48
N LYS A 227 -10.25 20.12 26.80
CA LYS A 227 -11.22 19.54 25.86
C LYS A 227 -12.43 20.43 25.60
N PHE A 228 -12.67 21.44 26.43
CA PHE A 228 -13.74 22.42 26.29
C PHE A 228 -13.22 23.70 25.62
N PHE A 229 -14.09 24.68 25.35
CA PHE A 229 -13.61 26.04 25.18
C PHE A 229 -13.15 26.56 26.54
N TRP A 230 -11.95 27.11 26.62
CA TRP A 230 -11.43 27.60 27.88
C TRP A 230 -10.50 28.77 27.65
N PHE A 231 -10.43 29.64 28.64
CA PHE A 231 -9.42 30.67 28.76
C PHE A 231 -9.21 31.03 30.22
N ILE A 232 -8.11 31.71 30.50
CA ILE A 232 -7.87 32.32 31.80
C ILE A 232 -8.27 33.79 31.67
N SER A 233 -9.19 34.25 32.51
CA SER A 233 -9.63 35.64 32.50
C SER A 233 -8.48 36.60 32.83
N SER A 234 -8.66 37.88 32.54
CA SER A 234 -7.71 38.92 32.91
C SER A 234 -7.42 38.97 34.42
N GLU A 235 -8.33 38.46 35.24
CA GLU A 235 -8.22 38.39 36.71
C GLU A 235 -7.89 36.98 37.22
N ASN A 236 -7.35 36.12 36.33
CA ASN A 236 -6.82 34.80 36.63
C ASN A 236 -7.86 33.76 37.09
N TYR A 237 -9.11 33.88 36.62
CA TYR A 237 -10.13 32.85 36.79
C TYR A 237 -10.15 31.91 35.57
N LEU A 238 -10.29 30.60 35.81
CA LEU A 238 -10.47 29.64 34.74
C LEU A 238 -11.94 29.64 34.29
N VAL A 239 -12.17 29.99 33.02
CA VAL A 239 -13.49 30.00 32.39
C VAL A 239 -13.57 28.83 31.40
N ILE A 240 -14.66 28.07 31.46
CA ILE A 240 -14.86 26.83 30.69
C ILE A 240 -16.25 26.86 30.03
N GLY A 241 -16.34 26.63 28.72
CA GLY A 241 -17.57 26.56 27.95
C GLY A 241 -17.66 25.31 27.07
N GLY A 242 -18.85 24.73 26.90
CA GLY A 242 -19.02 23.51 26.11
C GLY A 242 -19.08 23.79 24.60
N ARG A 243 -18.54 22.87 23.79
CA ARG A 243 -18.57 22.98 22.31
C ARG A 243 -19.86 22.48 21.68
N ASP A 244 -20.59 21.64 22.39
CA ASP A 244 -21.84 21.02 21.96
C ASP A 244 -22.77 20.84 23.17
N GLN A 245 -24.03 20.49 22.89
CA GLN A 245 -25.03 20.28 23.95
C GLN A 245 -24.61 19.21 24.96
N ILE A 246 -23.91 18.18 24.51
CA ILE A 246 -23.42 17.09 25.37
C ILE A 246 -22.35 17.60 26.34
N GLN A 247 -21.37 18.38 25.86
CA GLN A 247 -20.36 18.99 26.71
C GLN A 247 -20.94 20.04 27.64
N ASN A 248 -21.92 20.84 27.19
CA ASN A 248 -22.62 21.80 28.04
C ASN A 248 -23.24 21.10 29.26
N GLU A 249 -23.98 20.01 29.04
CA GLU A 249 -24.54 19.21 30.12
C GLU A 249 -23.46 18.59 31.01
N LEU A 250 -22.38 18.09 30.42
CA LEU A 250 -21.27 17.49 31.15
C LEU A 250 -20.58 18.49 32.09
N ILE A 251 -20.32 19.71 31.62
CA ILE A 251 -19.70 20.78 32.43
C ILE A 251 -20.58 21.10 33.63
N VAL A 252 -21.87 21.38 33.38
CA VAL A 252 -22.80 21.82 34.43
C VAL A 252 -23.10 20.70 35.43
N LYS A 253 -23.39 19.48 34.95
CA LYS A 253 -23.79 18.38 35.85
C LYS A 253 -22.63 17.73 36.57
N ARG A 254 -21.43 17.68 35.95
CA ARG A 254 -20.31 16.85 36.43
C ARG A 254 -19.13 17.65 36.96
N TYR A 255 -18.85 18.81 36.38
CA TYR A 255 -17.62 19.55 36.67
C TYR A 255 -17.84 20.83 37.50
N MET A 256 -19.04 21.40 37.49
CA MET A 256 -19.41 22.54 38.33
C MET A 256 -19.41 22.15 39.81
N LYS A 257 -18.74 22.95 40.65
CA LYS A 257 -18.67 22.78 42.11
C LYS A 257 -19.44 23.91 42.80
N THR A 258 -19.77 23.72 44.08
CA THR A 258 -20.38 24.76 44.91
C THR A 258 -19.46 25.97 45.01
N GLY A 259 -19.96 27.14 44.60
CA GLY A 259 -19.19 28.40 44.54
C GLY A 259 -18.85 28.86 43.13
N ASP A 260 -18.84 27.94 42.15
CA ASP A 260 -18.66 28.28 40.74
C ASP A 260 -19.85 29.07 40.18
N ILE A 261 -19.59 29.92 39.18
CA ILE A 261 -20.61 30.76 38.56
C ILE A 261 -20.98 30.21 37.19
N TYR A 262 -22.28 30.05 36.96
CA TYR A 262 -22.84 29.67 35.67
C TYR A 262 -23.24 30.91 34.86
N VAL A 263 -22.85 30.94 33.59
CA VAL A 263 -23.12 32.03 32.65
C VAL A 263 -23.69 31.44 31.36
N HIS A 264 -24.80 31.99 30.90
CA HIS A 264 -25.49 31.63 29.66
C HIS A 264 -26.03 32.90 29.01
N ALA A 265 -25.97 32.98 27.70
CA ALA A 265 -26.61 34.06 26.95
C ALA A 265 -28.07 33.69 26.69
N ASP A 266 -29.01 34.63 26.87
CA ASP A 266 -30.45 34.41 26.65
C ASP A 266 -30.81 34.32 25.15
N ILE A 267 -30.20 33.36 24.46
CA ILE A 267 -30.28 33.14 23.02
C ILE A 267 -30.23 31.62 22.76
N SER A 268 -31.11 31.15 21.88
CA SER A 268 -31.11 29.74 21.46
C SER A 268 -29.79 29.35 20.80
N GLY A 269 -29.18 28.27 21.32
CA GLY A 269 -27.90 27.73 20.85
C GLY A 269 -26.66 28.33 21.49
N ALA A 270 -26.79 29.16 22.54
CA ALA A 270 -25.63 29.68 23.26
C ALA A 270 -24.86 28.58 24.02
N SER A 271 -23.55 28.73 24.12
CA SER A 271 -22.71 27.84 24.92
C SER A 271 -22.96 28.04 26.42
N SER A 272 -22.98 26.94 27.18
CA SER A 272 -23.00 26.98 28.64
C SER A 272 -21.59 27.22 29.17
N VAL A 273 -21.38 28.34 29.86
CA VAL A 273 -20.08 28.74 30.40
C VAL A 273 -20.08 28.66 31.92
N VAL A 274 -19.00 28.16 32.51
CA VAL A 274 -18.78 28.07 33.96
C VAL A 274 -17.45 28.75 34.32
N ILE A 275 -17.49 29.63 35.30
CA ILE A 275 -16.32 30.27 35.90
C ILE A 275 -15.96 29.52 37.16
N ARG A 276 -14.73 28.99 37.23
CA ARG A 276 -14.22 28.27 38.40
C ARG A 276 -13.86 29.25 39.50
N ASN A 277 -14.51 29.13 40.65
CA ASN A 277 -14.34 30.04 41.78
C ASN A 277 -13.97 29.27 43.06
N PRO A 278 -12.68 28.91 43.23
CA PRO A 278 -12.22 28.17 44.40
C PRO A 278 -12.23 28.99 45.69
N SER A 279 -12.18 30.33 45.59
CA SER A 279 -12.19 31.25 46.75
C SER A 279 -13.59 31.47 47.32
N GLY A 280 -14.65 31.26 46.52
CA GLY A 280 -16.03 31.48 46.95
C GLY A 280 -16.39 32.96 47.14
N GLU A 281 -15.46 33.87 46.86
CA GLU A 281 -15.66 35.31 46.86
C GLU A 281 -16.44 35.76 45.61
N PRO A 282 -17.10 36.94 45.64
CA PRO A 282 -17.78 37.44 44.46
C PRO A 282 -16.80 37.65 43.30
N VAL A 283 -17.04 36.95 42.19
CA VAL A 283 -16.23 37.08 40.98
C VAL A 283 -16.35 38.50 40.43
N PRO A 284 -15.25 39.17 40.06
CA PRO A 284 -15.33 40.55 39.64
C PRO A 284 -16.07 40.72 38.30
N PRO A 285 -16.65 41.91 38.06
CA PRO A 285 -17.53 42.16 36.91
C PRO A 285 -16.82 42.04 35.56
N LYS A 286 -15.49 42.22 35.52
CA LYS A 286 -14.70 42.07 34.29
C LYS A 286 -14.65 40.61 33.83
N THR A 287 -14.34 39.68 34.74
CA THR A 287 -14.37 38.24 34.45
C THR A 287 -15.77 37.78 34.03
N LEU A 288 -16.83 38.30 34.66
CA LEU A 288 -18.22 38.01 34.25
C LEU A 288 -18.53 38.48 32.82
N ASN A 289 -18.05 39.67 32.45
CA ASN A 289 -18.21 40.19 31.09
C ASN A 289 -17.45 39.35 30.07
N GLU A 290 -16.20 38.98 30.35
CA GLU A 290 -15.40 38.10 29.48
C GLU A 290 -16.07 36.72 29.28
N ALA A 291 -16.62 36.14 30.35
CA ALA A 291 -17.37 34.89 30.26
C ALA A 291 -18.69 35.04 29.47
N GLY A 292 -19.39 36.18 29.61
CA GLY A 292 -20.58 36.50 28.84
C GLY A 292 -20.28 36.64 27.34
N ILE A 293 -19.17 37.29 26.99
CA ILE A 293 -18.69 37.38 25.60
C ILE A 293 -18.41 35.99 25.05
N MET A 294 -17.78 35.10 25.82
CA MET A 294 -17.56 33.71 25.42
C MET A 294 -18.88 32.98 25.13
N ALA A 295 -19.88 33.10 26.02
CA ALA A 295 -21.17 32.43 25.86
C ALA A 295 -21.92 32.84 24.57
N ILE A 296 -21.72 34.09 24.12
CA ILE A 296 -22.31 34.62 22.89
C ILE A 296 -21.48 34.24 21.66
N SER A 297 -20.15 34.28 21.77
CA SER A 297 -19.24 34.16 20.62
C SER A 297 -19.10 32.73 20.12
N TYR A 298 -19.21 31.74 21.02
CA TYR A 298 -19.16 30.32 20.65
C TYR A 298 -20.58 29.78 20.54
N ARG A 299 -21.03 29.65 19.29
CA ARG A 299 -22.35 29.19 18.87
C ARG A 299 -22.23 27.98 17.95
#